data_AF-A0A5C8U4S6-F1
#
_entry.id   AF-A0A5C8U4S6-F1
#
_cell.length_a   1.000
_cell.length_b   1.000
_cell.length_c   1.000
_cell.angle_alpha   90.00
_cell.angle_beta   90.00
_cell.angle_gamma   90.00
#
_symmetry.space_group_name_H-M   'P 1'
#
loop_
_entity.id
_entity.type
_entity.pdbx_description
1 polymer ?
#
loop_
_entity_poly.entity_id
_entity_poly.type
_entity_poly.pdbx_seq_one_letter_code
_entity_poly.pdbx_strand_id
1 'polypeptide(L)'
;MERDPILFAWSSARRQHATAVALGVGLGAPLALFALLCLRDLICMLSPGQSGPLPFLALALPFPGEPARLFPIASGFRLSEDGLELAALVGLAASALAFAGLGWLVARVCFSAQARAATRLRA
;
A
#
# COMPACT_ATOMS: atom_id res chain seq x y z
N MET A 1 -29.75 -4.77 29.27
CA MET A 1 -28.81 -5.62 28.50
C MET A 1 -27.63 -4.74 28.13
N GLU A 2 -26.47 -4.94 28.76
CA GLU A 2 -25.20 -4.34 28.34
C GLU A 2 -24.94 -4.78 26.89
N ARG A 3 -25.24 -3.91 25.93
CA ARG A 3 -25.04 -4.23 24.52
C ARG A 3 -23.62 -3.85 24.18
N ASP A 4 -22.76 -4.85 23.94
CA ASP A 4 -21.36 -4.63 23.60
C ASP A 4 -21.25 -3.54 22.51
N PRO A 5 -20.66 -2.37 22.83
CA PRO A 5 -20.69 -1.20 21.96
C PRO A 5 -20.01 -1.48 20.61
N ILE A 6 -19.04 -2.39 20.58
CA ILE A 6 -18.32 -2.78 19.36
C ILE A 6 -19.25 -3.60 18.44
N LEU A 7 -19.97 -4.59 18.99
CA LEU A 7 -20.91 -5.39 18.23
C LEU A 7 -22.10 -4.57 17.73
N PHE A 8 -22.54 -3.57 18.49
CA PHE A 8 -23.57 -2.62 18.05
C PHE A 8 -23.08 -1.71 16.91
N ALA A 9 -21.88 -1.13 17.02
CA ALA A 9 -21.29 -0.31 15.96
C ALA A 9 -21.02 -1.11 14.68
N TRP A 10 -20.65 -2.39 14.81
CA TRP A 10 -20.43 -3.27 13.68
C TRP A 10 -21.74 -3.66 12.99
N SER A 11 -22.74 -4.11 13.75
CA SER A 11 -24.04 -4.53 13.20
C SER A 11 -24.83 -3.38 12.57
N SER A 12 -24.65 -2.15 13.05
CA SER A 12 -25.32 -0.97 12.50
C SER A 12 -24.79 -0.53 11.13
N ALA A 13 -23.53 -0.84 10.80
CA ALA A 13 -22.86 -0.35 9.59
C ALA A 13 -21.91 -1.37 8.94
N ARG A 14 -22.23 -2.67 9.00
CA ARG A 14 -21.36 -3.78 8.56
C ARG A 14 -20.77 -3.62 7.15
N ARG A 15 -21.56 -3.14 6.18
CA ARG A 15 -21.10 -2.92 4.80
C ARG A 15 -20.03 -1.83 4.72
N GLN A 16 -20.12 -0.77 5.53
CA GLN A 16 -19.14 0.32 5.52
C GLN A 16 -17.82 -0.09 6.14
N HIS A 17 -17.86 -0.81 7.27
CA HIS A 17 -16.65 -1.34 7.88
C HIS A 17 -15.95 -2.34 6.95
N ALA A 18 -16.72 -3.20 6.28
CA ALA A 18 -16.17 -4.11 5.25
C ALA A 18 -15.54 -3.33 4.09
N THR A 19 -16.17 -2.27 3.58
CA THR A 19 -15.57 -1.44 2.53
C THR A 19 -14.33 -0.70 3.00
N ALA A 20 -14.29 -0.23 4.25
CA ALA A 20 -13.11 0.43 4.81
C ALA A 20 -11.92 -0.53 4.87
N VAL A 21 -12.14 -1.77 5.34
CA VAL A 21 -11.12 -2.83 5.35
C VAL A 21 -10.70 -3.21 3.93
N ALA A 22 -11.65 -3.40 3.02
CA ALA A 22 -11.37 -3.75 1.64
C ALA A 22 -10.56 -2.66 0.91
N LEU A 23 -10.87 -1.38 1.14
CA LEU A 23 -10.10 -0.26 0.59
C LEU A 23 -8.71 -0.19 1.23
N GLY A 24 -8.64 -0.24 2.56
CA GLY A 24 -7.38 -0.12 3.29
C GLY A 24 -6.39 -1.25 2.97
N VAL A 25 -6.83 -2.51 3.05
CA VAL A 25 -5.97 -3.66 2.79
C VAL A 25 -5.84 -3.92 1.29
N GLY A 26 -6.95 -3.89 0.55
CA GLY A 26 -6.96 -4.26 -0.87
C GLY A 26 -6.24 -3.27 -1.76
N LEU A 27 -6.42 -1.96 -1.56
CA LEU A 27 -5.70 -0.93 -2.33
C LEU A 27 -4.42 -0.47 -1.62
N GLY A 28 -4.40 -0.46 -0.28
CA GLY A 28 -3.23 0.00 0.46
C GLY A 28 -2.05 -0.95 0.38
N ALA A 29 -2.27 -2.28 0.37
CA ALA A 29 -1.18 -3.24 0.24
C ALA A 29 -0.41 -3.16 -1.09
N PRO A 30 -1.06 -3.17 -2.28
CA PRO A 30 -0.33 -3.02 -3.54
C PRO A 30 0.32 -1.64 -3.66
N LEU A 31 -0.32 -0.59 -3.13
CA LEU A 31 0.26 0.75 -3.11
C LEU A 31 1.53 0.81 -2.22
N ALA A 32 1.50 0.14 -1.07
CA ALA A 32 2.66 0.01 -0.18
C ALA A 32 3.79 -0.78 -0.84
N LEU A 33 3.46 -1.90 -1.48
CA LEU A 33 4.44 -2.66 -2.25
C LEU A 33 5.09 -1.81 -3.33
N PHE A 34 4.29 -1.06 -4.10
CA PHE A 34 4.80 -0.14 -5.12
C PHE A 34 5.75 0.91 -4.53
N ALA A 35 5.35 1.59 -3.45
CA ALA A 35 6.20 2.59 -2.79
C ALA A 35 7.51 1.99 -2.26
N LEU A 36 7.45 0.79 -1.67
CA LEU A 36 8.63 0.08 -1.17
C LEU A 36 9.57 -0.33 -2.31
N LEU A 37 9.05 -0.71 -3.49
CA LEU A 37 9.87 -1.01 -4.66
C LEU A 37 10.55 0.25 -5.19
N CYS A 38 9.84 1.38 -5.30
CA CYS A 38 10.46 2.66 -5.67
C CYS A 38 11.56 3.07 -4.69
N LEU A 39 11.32 2.93 -3.38
CA LEU A 39 12.29 3.24 -2.35
C LEU A 39 13.51 2.30 -2.41
N ARG A 40 13.29 1.00 -2.60
CA ARG A 40 14.35 0.01 -2.76
C ARG A 40 15.24 0.36 -3.94
N ASP A 41 14.66 0.69 -5.09
CA ASP A 41 15.42 1.00 -6.30
C ASP A 41 16.25 2.28 -6.12
N LEU A 42 15.69 3.29 -5.45
CA LEU A 42 16.42 4.50 -5.07
C LEU A 42 17.58 4.21 -4.11
N ILE A 43 17.37 3.37 -3.09
CA ILE A 43 18.43 2.97 -2.15
C ILE A 43 19.54 2.19 -2.87
N CYS A 44 19.18 1.27 -3.76
CA CYS A 44 20.13 0.49 -4.55
C CYS A 44 21.00 1.39 -5.43
N MET A 45 20.39 2.36 -6.11
CA MET A 45 21.09 3.32 -6.94
C MET A 45 22.05 4.22 -6.14
N LEU A 46 21.67 4.62 -4.92
CA LEU A 46 22.53 5.41 -4.02
C LEU A 46 23.61 4.59 -3.30
N SER A 47 23.54 3.26 -3.35
CA SER A 47 24.47 2.38 -2.62
C SER A 47 25.81 2.24 -3.37
N PRO A 48 26.95 2.62 -2.76
CA PRO A 48 28.25 2.46 -3.39
C PRO A 48 28.56 0.99 -3.71
N GLY A 49 29.05 0.71 -4.93
CA GLY A 49 29.54 -0.61 -5.33
C GLY A 49 28.53 -1.51 -6.06
N GLN A 50 27.31 -1.04 -6.34
CA GLN A 50 26.46 -1.72 -7.33
C GLN A 50 26.85 -1.31 -8.75
N SER A 51 27.58 -2.19 -9.44
CA SER A 51 27.95 -2.01 -10.84
C SER A 51 27.07 -2.89 -11.73
N GLY A 52 26.05 -2.30 -12.37
CA GLY A 52 25.24 -3.00 -13.36
C GLY A 52 23.86 -2.37 -13.59
N PRO A 53 23.20 -2.67 -14.72
CA PRO A 53 21.88 -2.12 -15.04
C PRO A 53 20.83 -2.61 -14.04
N LEU A 54 20.32 -1.70 -13.20
CA LEU A 54 19.25 -1.96 -12.24
C LEU A 54 17.87 -1.88 -12.93
N PRO A 55 17.11 -2.99 -12.98
CA PRO A 55 15.74 -2.94 -13.50
C PRO A 55 14.79 -2.31 -12.46
N PHE A 56 14.15 -1.21 -12.83
CA PHE A 56 13.17 -0.50 -12.02
C PHE A 56 11.91 -1.34 -11.82
N LEU A 57 11.37 -1.39 -10.59
CA LEU A 57 10.22 -2.17 -10.15
C LEU A 57 10.36 -3.68 -10.36
N ALA A 58 11.58 -4.21 -10.53
CA ALA A 58 11.77 -5.65 -10.63
C ALA A 58 11.35 -6.35 -9.33
N LEU A 59 10.63 -7.45 -9.42
CA LEU A 59 10.19 -8.21 -8.26
C LEU A 59 10.78 -9.61 -8.33
N ALA A 60 11.53 -10.00 -7.31
CA ALA A 60 12.04 -11.35 -7.18
C ALA A 60 11.93 -11.82 -5.73
N LEU A 61 11.60 -13.10 -5.53
CA LEU A 61 11.57 -13.71 -4.21
C LEU A 61 12.90 -14.39 -3.90
N PRO A 62 13.45 -14.23 -2.69
CA PRO A 62 14.58 -15.03 -2.26
C PRO A 62 14.13 -16.49 -2.15
N PHE A 63 14.79 -17.38 -2.89
CA PHE A 63 14.56 -18.81 -2.79
C PHE A 63 15.62 -19.42 -1.87
N PRO A 64 15.22 -20.14 -0.81
CA PRO A 64 16.17 -20.76 0.11
C PRO A 64 16.98 -21.85 -0.62
N GLY A 65 18.30 -21.78 -0.51
CA GLY A 65 19.23 -22.73 -1.11
C GLY A 65 20.64 -22.14 -1.29
N GLU A 66 21.63 -23.01 -1.44
CA GLU A 66 23.01 -22.63 -1.79
C GLU A 66 23.29 -23.03 -3.25
N PRO A 67 23.66 -22.09 -4.13
CA PRO A 67 23.75 -20.65 -3.91
C PRO A 67 22.36 -20.00 -3.81
N ALA A 68 22.29 -18.86 -3.12
CA ALA A 68 21.06 -18.07 -3.02
C ALA A 68 20.54 -17.70 -4.42
N ARG A 69 19.33 -18.17 -4.76
CA ARG A 69 18.68 -17.89 -6.04
C ARG A 69 17.54 -16.91 -5.84
N LEU A 70 17.43 -15.94 -6.74
CA LEU A 70 16.28 -15.05 -6.81
C LEU A 70 15.32 -15.62 -7.85
N PHE A 71 14.07 -15.87 -7.45
CA PHE A 71 13.01 -16.26 -8.37
C PHE A 71 12.31 -15.02 -8.91
N PRO A 72 12.48 -14.65 -10.20
CA PRO A 72 11.87 -13.45 -10.76
C PRO A 72 10.36 -13.62 -10.88
N ILE A 73 9.59 -12.76 -10.22
CA ILE A 73 8.15 -12.60 -10.40
C ILE A 73 7.86 -11.61 -11.53
N ALA A 74 8.59 -10.49 -11.57
CA ALA A 74 8.45 -9.45 -12.57
C ALA A 74 9.82 -8.91 -12.98
N SER A 75 10.05 -8.79 -14.29
CA SER A 75 11.35 -8.42 -14.87
C SER A 75 11.73 -6.94 -14.68
N GLY A 76 10.76 -6.08 -14.34
CA GLY A 76 10.95 -4.63 -14.23
C GLY A 76 11.19 -3.94 -15.57
N PHE A 77 11.47 -2.64 -15.51
CA PHE A 77 11.80 -1.79 -16.64
C PHE A 77 13.28 -1.42 -16.66
N ARG A 78 13.89 -1.40 -17.84
CA ARG A 78 15.25 -0.87 -17.99
C ARG A 78 15.20 0.62 -18.24
N LEU A 79 15.72 1.41 -17.30
CA LEU A 79 15.90 2.84 -17.45
C LEU A 79 17.39 3.19 -17.40
N SER A 80 17.75 4.36 -17.93
CA SER A 80 19.02 5.00 -17.60
C SER A 80 19.05 5.40 -16.12
N GLU A 81 20.23 5.65 -15.56
CA GLU A 81 20.39 6.06 -14.16
C GLU A 81 19.57 7.33 -13.85
N ASP A 82 19.70 8.37 -14.67
CA ASP A 82 18.92 9.61 -14.54
C ASP A 82 17.40 9.36 -14.63
N GLY A 83 16.99 8.43 -15.51
CA GLY A 83 15.59 8.07 -15.68
C GLY A 83 15.03 7.30 -14.48
N LEU A 84 15.86 6.46 -13.85
CA LEU A 84 15.50 5.70 -12.66
C LEU A 84 15.30 6.62 -11.45
N GLU A 85 16.18 7.60 -11.25
CA GLU A 85 16.04 8.57 -10.16
C GLU A 85 14.71 9.32 -10.24
N LEU A 86 14.44 9.91 -11.41
CA LEU A 86 13.22 10.66 -11.66
C LEU A 86 11.98 9.77 -11.50
N ALA A 87 12.00 8.57 -12.07
CA ALA A 87 10.89 7.63 -11.96
C ALA A 87 10.62 7.19 -10.52
N ALA A 88 11.68 6.94 -9.72
CA ALA A 88 11.55 6.58 -8.32
C ALA A 88 10.98 7.74 -7.49
N LEU A 89 11.48 8.96 -7.67
CA LEU A 89 10.99 10.15 -6.97
C LEU A 89 9.54 10.49 -7.33
N VAL A 90 9.20 10.45 -8.62
CA VAL A 90 7.82 10.66 -9.09
C VAL A 90 6.90 9.55 -8.58
N GLY A 91 7.36 8.29 -8.59
CA GLY A 91 6.63 7.16 -8.04
C GLY A 91 6.35 7.29 -6.55
N LEU A 92 7.34 7.73 -5.77
CA LEU A 92 7.18 8.01 -4.34
C LEU A 92 6.21 9.17 -4.10
N ALA A 93 6.33 10.27 -4.83
CA ALA A 93 5.40 11.39 -4.72
C ALA A 93 3.96 10.99 -5.07
N ALA A 94 3.77 10.24 -6.15
CA ALA A 94 2.47 9.71 -6.57
C ALA A 94 1.89 8.75 -5.53
N SER A 95 2.70 7.86 -4.96
CA SER A 95 2.25 6.94 -3.91
C SER A 95 1.84 7.66 -2.63
N ALA A 96 2.58 8.71 -2.22
CA ALA A 96 2.23 9.54 -1.06
C ALA A 96 0.87 10.22 -1.24
N LEU A 97 0.60 10.79 -2.42
CA LEU A 97 -0.70 11.37 -2.76
C LEU A 97 -1.81 10.31 -2.78
N ALA A 98 -1.55 9.14 -3.35
CA ALA A 98 -2.50 8.05 -3.37
C ALA A 98 -2.82 7.53 -1.95
N PHE A 99 -1.83 7.45 -1.05
CA PHE A 99 -2.05 7.10 0.36
C PHE A 99 -2.89 8.14 1.08
N ALA A 100 -2.63 9.42 0.85
CA ALA A 100 -3.45 10.49 1.41
C ALA A 100 -4.91 10.40 0.92
N GLY A 101 -5.12 10.16 -0.38
CA GLY A 101 -6.44 9.96 -0.97
C GLY A 101 -7.16 8.73 -0.43
N LEU A 102 -6.44 7.61 -0.28
CA LEU A 102 -6.99 6.38 0.30
C LEU A 102 -7.37 6.57 1.77
N GLY A 103 -6.51 7.23 2.54
CA GLY A 103 -6.77 7.58 3.94
C GLY A 103 -8.01 8.46 4.09
N TRP A 104 -8.17 9.46 3.21
CA TRP A 104 -9.36 10.31 3.17
C TRP A 104 -10.64 9.51 2.87
N LEU A 105 -10.61 8.62 1.87
CA LEU A 105 -11.74 7.76 1.52
C LEU A 105 -12.14 6.84 2.67
N VAL A 106 -11.16 6.17 3.28
CA VAL A 106 -11.39 5.28 4.43
C VAL A 106 -11.98 6.07 5.61
N ALA A 107 -11.42 7.23 5.94
CA ALA A 107 -11.94 8.10 6.99
C ALA A 107 -13.40 8.51 6.72
N ARG A 108 -13.71 8.93 5.49
CA ARG A 108 -15.08 9.29 5.07
C ARG A 108 -16.06 8.12 5.25
N VAL A 109 -15.66 6.90 4.89
CA VAL A 109 -16.47 5.70 5.07
C VAL A 109 -16.71 5.43 6.56
N CYS A 110 -15.67 5.50 7.39
CA CYS A 110 -15.75 5.30 8.84
C CYS A 110 -16.65 6.34 9.53
N PHE A 111 -16.49 7.63 9.21
CA PHE A 111 -17.37 8.67 9.76
C PHE A 111 -18.83 8.48 9.32
N SER A 112 -19.08 8.03 8.09
CA SER A 112 -20.44 7.71 7.63
C SER A 112 -21.07 6.53 8.39
N ALA A 113 -20.24 5.58 8.84
CA ALA A 113 -20.66 4.45 9.66
C ALA A 113 -21.01 4.89 11.08
N GLN A 114 -20.16 5.73 11.68
CA GLN A 114 -20.40 6.31 13.00
C GLN A 114 -21.66 7.18 13.01
N ALA A 115 -21.88 8.01 11.99
CA ALA A 115 -23.10 8.81 11.86
C ALA A 115 -24.37 7.93 11.85
N ARG A 116 -24.35 6.81 11.12
CA ARG A 116 -25.47 5.85 11.08
C ARG A 116 -25.69 5.15 12.42
N ALA A 117 -24.62 4.75 13.10
CA ALA A 117 -24.72 4.19 14.44
C ALA A 117 -25.35 5.19 15.42
N ALA A 118 -24.92 6.45 15.38
CA ALA A 118 -25.49 7.52 16.20
C ALA A 118 -26.98 7.76 15.91
N THR A 119 -27.40 7.75 14.65
CA THR A 119 -28.84 7.87 14.31
C THR A 119 -29.68 6.73 14.87
N ARG A 120 -29.14 5.49 14.90
CA ARG A 120 -29.85 4.33 15.45
C ARG A 120 -29.86 4.27 16.98
N LEU A 121 -28.97 4.99 17.66
CA LEU A 121 -29.00 5.13 19.12
C LEU A 121 -30.03 6.16 19.58
N ARG A 122 -30.37 7.11 18.71
CA ARG A 122 -31.33 8.18 18.99
C ARG A 122 -32.78 7.82 18.63
N ALA A 123 -32.99 6.72 17.91
CA ALA A 123 -34.30 6.20 17.51
C ALA A 123 -34.72 5.08 18.47
#